data_AF-A0A2A5EPF7-F1
#
_entry.id   AF-A0A2A5EPF7-F1
#
_cell.length_a   1.000
_cell.length_b   1.000
_cell.length_c   1.000
_cell.angle_alpha   90.00
_cell.angle_beta   90.00
_cell.angle_gamma   90.00
#
_symmetry.space_group_name_H-M   'P 1'
#
loop_
_entity.id
_entity.type
_entity.pdbx_description
1 polymer ?
#
loop_
_entity_poly.entity_id
_entity_poly.type
_entity_poly.pdbx_seq_one_letter_code
_entity_poly.pdbx_strand_id
1 'polypeptide(L)'
;MELMIMTASTPKPPTTLNARVGAIAIGVAAIGTAALALAPEQLAPLSLLSLLIATFGLWALSDEMGMKKPLVRGAFVAFAFAAAAKSQALLNLDVEVVARYSVFYAFSVLLALLLWSAAFLHREKELKIVGTLGVVATATPIILLIVGHVVVGVGGIFGITALFSIADGPLQTKFAAIDNIDFIFSGWAIVASLMLWGGYIRASEE
;
A
#
# COMPACT_ATOMS: atom_id res chain seq x y z
N MET A 1 11.91 -49.44 13.01
CA MET A 1 10.45 -49.37 12.74
C MET A 1 10.02 -47.94 13.02
N GLU A 2 10.37 -47.03 12.10
CA GLU A 2 10.00 -45.61 12.18
C GLU A 2 8.54 -45.48 11.72
N LEU A 3 7.69 -44.99 12.62
CA LEU A 3 6.33 -44.60 12.30
C LEU A 3 6.40 -43.37 11.38
N MET A 4 6.19 -43.60 10.09
CA MET A 4 5.92 -42.55 9.10
C MET A 4 4.56 -41.94 9.43
N ILE A 5 4.55 -40.90 10.27
CA ILE A 5 3.35 -40.09 10.54
C ILE A 5 3.06 -39.32 9.25
N MET A 6 2.18 -39.87 8.40
CA MET A 6 1.50 -39.11 7.35
C MET A 6 0.74 -37.99 8.06
N THR A 7 1.30 -36.79 8.06
CA THR A 7 0.59 -35.57 8.44
C THR A 7 -0.50 -35.37 7.40
N ALA A 8 -1.70 -35.86 7.69
CA ALA A 8 -2.89 -35.55 6.92
C ALA A 8 -3.03 -34.03 6.89
N SER A 9 -2.81 -33.41 5.73
CA SER A 9 -3.06 -31.99 5.54
C SER A 9 -4.54 -31.77 5.78
N THR A 10 -4.89 -31.12 6.89
CA THR A 10 -6.27 -30.72 7.15
C THR A 10 -6.80 -29.94 5.96
N PRO A 11 -7.96 -30.34 5.38
CA PRO A 11 -8.47 -29.71 4.18
C PRO A 11 -8.72 -28.23 4.43
N LYS A 12 -8.20 -27.39 3.52
CA LYS A 12 -8.37 -25.95 3.58
C LYS A 12 -9.85 -25.61 3.44
N PRO A 13 -10.45 -24.88 4.39
CA PRO A 13 -11.87 -24.59 4.34
C PRO A 13 -12.20 -23.64 3.17
N PRO A 14 -13.42 -23.71 2.61
CA PRO A 14 -13.75 -23.11 1.32
C PRO A 14 -13.82 -21.58 1.39
N THR A 15 -13.05 -20.86 0.57
CA THR A 15 -13.01 -19.39 0.44
C THR A 15 -14.40 -18.75 0.46
N THR A 16 -14.58 -17.69 1.25
CA THR A 16 -15.84 -16.92 1.31
C THR A 16 -16.08 -16.18 -0.01
N LEU A 17 -17.34 -15.80 -0.28
CA LEU A 17 -17.66 -14.96 -1.43
C LEU A 17 -16.99 -13.57 -1.31
N ASN A 18 -16.94 -13.02 -0.09
CA ASN A 18 -16.31 -11.73 0.18
C ASN A 18 -14.81 -11.75 -0.17
N ALA A 19 -14.09 -12.79 0.25
CA ALA A 19 -12.69 -12.98 -0.10
C ALA A 19 -12.47 -13.03 -1.63
N ARG A 20 -13.32 -13.73 -2.38
CA ARG A 20 -13.20 -13.82 -3.85
C ARG A 20 -13.43 -12.49 -4.52
N VAL A 21 -14.51 -11.79 -4.15
CA VAL A 21 -14.84 -10.48 -4.72
C VAL A 21 -13.76 -9.45 -4.34
N GLY A 22 -13.31 -9.46 -3.09
CA GLY A 22 -12.22 -8.62 -2.61
C GLY A 22 -10.92 -8.88 -3.36
N ALA A 23 -10.56 -10.15 -3.59
CA ALA A 23 -9.36 -10.51 -4.35
C ALA A 23 -9.42 -9.97 -5.78
N ILE A 24 -10.55 -10.12 -6.47
CA ILE A 24 -10.74 -9.58 -7.82
C ILE A 24 -10.61 -8.06 -7.80
N ALA A 25 -11.29 -7.38 -6.87
CA ALA A 25 -11.25 -5.92 -6.75
C ALA A 25 -9.82 -5.42 -6.51
N ILE A 26 -9.07 -6.02 -5.58
CA ILE A 26 -7.67 -5.67 -5.32
C ILE A 26 -6.82 -5.89 -6.58
N GLY A 27 -6.98 -7.03 -7.27
CA GLY A 27 -6.22 -7.35 -8.46
C GLY A 27 -6.46 -6.35 -9.59
N VAL A 28 -7.73 -6.04 -9.88
CA VAL A 28 -8.12 -5.04 -10.89
C VAL A 28 -7.59 -3.66 -10.52
N ALA A 29 -7.72 -3.25 -9.26
CA ALA A 29 -7.23 -1.95 -8.82
C ALA A 29 -5.70 -1.84 -8.87
N ALA A 30 -4.98 -2.90 -8.50
CA ALA A 30 -3.53 -2.95 -8.54
C ALA A 30 -2.99 -2.82 -9.98
N ILE A 31 -3.58 -3.57 -10.91
CA ILE A 31 -3.24 -3.49 -12.34
C ILE A 31 -3.58 -2.09 -12.88
N GLY A 32 -4.77 -1.56 -12.53
CA GLY A 32 -5.19 -0.23 -12.93
C GLY A 32 -4.25 0.87 -12.42
N THR A 33 -3.86 0.81 -11.15
CA THR A 33 -2.93 1.77 -10.52
C THR A 33 -1.55 1.70 -11.18
N ALA A 34 -1.02 0.51 -11.44
CA ALA A 34 0.28 0.35 -12.12
C ALA A 34 0.24 0.85 -13.57
N ALA A 35 -0.83 0.56 -14.31
CA ALA A 35 -1.00 1.04 -15.68
C ALA A 35 -1.11 2.57 -15.73
N LEU A 36 -1.84 3.16 -14.78
CA LEU A 36 -1.97 4.62 -14.66
C LEU A 36 -0.66 5.30 -14.24
N ALA A 37 0.16 4.65 -13.41
CA ALA A 37 1.50 5.15 -13.06
C ALA A 37 2.43 5.17 -14.29
N LEU A 38 2.23 4.31 -15.28
CA LEU A 38 2.98 4.33 -16.55
C LEU A 38 2.44 5.34 -17.56
N ALA A 39 1.22 5.85 -17.38
CA ALA A 39 0.64 6.80 -18.33
C ALA A 39 1.44 8.12 -18.35
N PRO A 40 1.63 8.73 -19.54
CA PRO A 40 2.32 10.02 -19.66
C PRO A 40 1.47 11.16 -19.10
N GLU A 41 0.14 11.03 -19.18
CA GLU A 41 -0.82 11.99 -18.65
C GLU A 41 -1.59 11.40 -17.47
N GLN A 42 -1.85 12.23 -16.46
CA GLN A 42 -2.60 11.82 -15.29
C GLN A 42 -4.10 11.81 -15.57
N LEU A 43 -4.65 10.62 -15.78
CA LEU A 43 -6.09 10.42 -15.97
C LEU A 43 -6.81 10.41 -14.61
N ALA A 44 -7.11 11.60 -14.08
CA ALA A 44 -7.69 11.74 -12.74
C ALA A 44 -8.97 10.93 -12.50
N PRO A 45 -9.97 10.91 -13.40
CA PRO A 45 -11.20 10.12 -13.19
C PRO A 45 -10.93 8.61 -13.09
N LEU A 46 -10.03 8.09 -13.93
CA LEU A 46 -9.70 6.66 -13.94
C LEU A 46 -8.85 6.29 -12.70
N SER A 47 -8.01 7.20 -12.24
CA SER A 47 -7.25 7.06 -11.00
C SER A 47 -8.16 7.03 -9.77
N LEU A 48 -9.17 7.91 -9.71
CA LEU A 48 -10.18 7.89 -8.65
C LEU A 48 -11.01 6.60 -8.68
N LEU A 49 -11.40 6.13 -9.87
CA LEU A 49 -12.11 4.85 -10.01
C LEU A 49 -11.26 3.68 -9.51
N SER A 50 -9.98 3.61 -9.92
CA SER A 50 -9.05 2.59 -9.45
C SER A 50 -8.88 2.64 -7.92
N LEU A 51 -8.79 3.84 -7.34
CA LEU A 51 -8.70 4.05 -5.90
C LEU A 51 -9.96 3.59 -5.14
N LEU A 52 -11.15 3.82 -5.69
CA LEU A 52 -12.41 3.33 -5.13
C LEU A 52 -12.48 1.79 -5.14
N ILE A 53 -12.09 1.17 -6.26
CA ILE A 53 -12.02 -0.29 -6.38
C ILE A 53 -11.00 -0.85 -5.38
N ALA A 54 -9.83 -0.21 -5.23
CA ALA A 54 -8.82 -0.57 -4.23
C ALA A 54 -9.39 -0.49 -2.81
N THR A 55 -10.08 0.60 -2.48
CA THR A 55 -10.68 0.82 -1.16
C THR A 55 -11.66 -0.28 -0.81
N PHE A 56 -12.55 -0.64 -1.74
CA PHE A 56 -13.49 -1.74 -1.55
C PHE A 56 -12.80 -3.08 -1.37
N GLY A 57 -11.80 -3.39 -2.22
CA GLY A 57 -11.04 -4.63 -2.12
C GLY A 57 -10.26 -4.76 -0.80
N LEU A 58 -9.59 -3.68 -0.37
CA LEU A 58 -8.80 -3.65 0.87
C LEU A 58 -9.69 -3.65 2.11
N TRP A 59 -10.91 -3.11 2.02
CA TRP A 59 -11.92 -3.29 3.07
C TRP A 59 -12.30 -4.76 3.22
N ALA A 60 -12.60 -5.46 2.12
CA ALA A 60 -12.89 -6.90 2.15
C ALA A 60 -11.70 -7.73 2.67
N LEU A 61 -10.47 -7.39 2.27
CA LEU A 61 -9.26 -8.00 2.83
C LEU A 61 -9.16 -7.79 4.34
N SER A 62 -9.43 -6.56 4.81
CA SER A 62 -9.32 -6.23 6.23
C SER A 62 -10.40 -6.92 7.06
N ASP A 63 -11.60 -7.08 6.51
CA ASP A 63 -12.68 -7.88 7.09
C ASP A 63 -12.25 -9.35 7.24
N GLU A 64 -11.73 -9.96 6.17
CA GLU A 64 -11.22 -11.34 6.18
C GLU A 64 -9.99 -11.53 7.08
N MET A 65 -9.15 -10.50 7.26
CA MET A 65 -8.05 -10.53 8.23
C MET A 65 -8.53 -10.39 9.67
N GLY A 66 -9.72 -9.85 9.88
CA GLY A 66 -10.34 -9.56 11.17
C GLY A 66 -10.13 -8.11 11.61
N MET A 67 -11.13 -7.25 11.36
CA MET A 67 -11.13 -5.82 11.74
C MET A 67 -11.04 -5.56 13.26
N LYS A 68 -11.26 -6.58 14.09
CA LYS A 68 -11.06 -6.50 15.54
C LYS A 68 -9.59 -6.38 15.92
N LYS A 69 -8.66 -6.83 15.06
CA LYS A 69 -7.22 -6.78 15.32
C LYS A 69 -6.70 -5.35 15.12
N PRO A 70 -5.96 -4.77 16.09
CA PRO A 70 -5.57 -3.36 16.05
C PRO A 70 -4.66 -3.02 14.86
N LEU A 71 -3.78 -3.93 14.44
CA LEU A 71 -2.92 -3.71 13.27
C LEU A 71 -3.73 -3.57 11.98
N VAL A 72 -4.74 -4.43 11.77
CA VAL A 72 -5.58 -4.42 10.56
C VAL A 72 -6.41 -3.14 10.51
N ARG A 73 -6.99 -2.75 11.65
CA ARG A 73 -7.73 -1.49 11.78
C ARG A 73 -6.83 -0.28 11.51
N GLY A 74 -5.62 -0.27 12.07
CA GLY A 74 -4.64 0.78 11.84
C GLY A 74 -4.24 0.90 10.37
N ALA A 75 -4.00 -0.24 9.71
CA ALA A 75 -3.68 -0.28 8.28
C ALA A 75 -4.81 0.32 7.43
N PHE A 76 -6.05 -0.08 7.68
CA PHE A 76 -7.20 0.44 6.95
C PHE A 76 -7.42 1.95 7.17
N VAL A 77 -7.25 2.43 8.40
CA VAL A 77 -7.33 3.88 8.70
C VAL A 77 -6.22 4.66 8.01
N ALA A 78 -4.98 4.18 8.04
CA ALA A 78 -3.86 4.79 7.31
C ALA A 78 -4.13 4.82 5.80
N PHE A 79 -4.70 3.74 5.25
CA PHE A 79 -5.10 3.70 3.85
C PHE A 79 -6.24 4.69 3.53
N ALA A 80 -7.22 4.88 4.43
CA ALA A 80 -8.27 5.87 4.24
C ALA A 80 -7.71 7.31 4.14
N PHE A 81 -6.71 7.64 4.98
CA PHE A 81 -5.97 8.91 4.84
C PHE A 81 -5.21 8.99 3.52
N ALA A 82 -4.58 7.90 3.09
CA ALA A 82 -3.92 7.85 1.78
C ALA A 82 -4.92 8.09 0.64
N ALA A 83 -6.08 7.45 0.67
CA ALA A 83 -7.12 7.61 -0.34
C ALA A 83 -7.67 9.05 -0.39
N ALA A 84 -7.92 9.66 0.77
CA ALA A 84 -8.32 11.06 0.85
C ALA A 84 -7.24 11.98 0.28
N ALA A 85 -5.97 11.76 0.63
CA ALA A 85 -4.83 12.54 0.14
C ALA A 85 -4.67 12.42 -1.38
N LYS A 86 -4.70 11.20 -1.92
CA LYS A 86 -4.63 10.97 -3.38
C LYS A 86 -5.81 11.60 -4.10
N SER A 87 -7.02 11.53 -3.53
CA SER A 87 -8.20 12.17 -4.11
C SER A 87 -8.04 13.70 -4.16
N GLN A 88 -7.52 14.31 -3.09
CA GLN A 88 -7.23 15.74 -3.09
C GLN A 88 -6.14 16.11 -4.10
N ALA A 89 -5.07 15.33 -4.19
CA ALA A 89 -4.01 15.54 -5.19
C ALA A 89 -4.54 15.47 -6.63
N LEU A 90 -5.51 14.59 -6.91
CA LEU A 90 -6.10 14.42 -8.24
C LEU A 90 -7.13 15.49 -8.61
N LEU A 91 -7.75 16.15 -7.63
CA LEU A 91 -8.82 17.14 -7.84
C LEU A 91 -8.34 18.59 -7.76
N ASN A 92 -7.16 18.84 -7.19
CA ASN A 92 -6.61 20.19 -7.09
C ASN A 92 -5.76 20.55 -8.32
N LEU A 93 -5.76 21.84 -8.67
CA LEU A 93 -4.96 22.40 -9.78
C LEU A 93 -3.70 23.13 -9.31
N ASP A 94 -3.60 23.43 -8.01
CA ASP A 94 -2.47 24.12 -7.42
C ASP A 94 -1.31 23.14 -7.17
N VAL A 95 -0.17 23.40 -7.81
CA VAL A 95 1.03 22.55 -7.77
C VAL A 95 1.59 22.38 -6.36
N GLU A 96 1.57 23.44 -5.55
CA GLU A 96 2.10 23.38 -4.19
C GLU A 96 1.20 22.52 -3.29
N VAL A 97 -0.11 22.66 -3.45
CA VAL A 97 -1.11 21.86 -2.73
C VAL A 97 -1.04 20.40 -3.15
N VAL A 98 -0.89 20.12 -4.45
CA VAL A 98 -0.72 18.76 -5.00
C VAL A 98 0.53 18.08 -4.44
N ALA A 99 1.66 18.78 -4.35
CA ALA A 99 2.89 18.24 -3.78
C ALA A 99 2.71 17.82 -2.31
N ARG A 100 2.07 18.67 -1.50
CA ARG A 100 1.79 18.37 -0.07
C ARG A 100 0.92 17.12 0.08
N TYR A 101 -0.16 17.02 -0.69
CA TYR A 101 -1.03 15.84 -0.65
C TYR A 101 -0.34 14.59 -1.19
N SER A 102 0.56 14.71 -2.15
CA SER A 102 1.34 13.59 -2.69
C SER A 102 2.32 13.01 -1.66
N VAL A 103 2.99 13.87 -0.88
CA VAL A 103 3.86 13.43 0.23
C VAL A 103 3.03 12.77 1.34
N PHE A 104 1.88 13.35 1.69
CA PHE A 104 1.01 12.76 2.71
C PHE A 104 0.40 11.43 2.25
N TYR A 105 0.06 11.31 0.96
CA TYR A 105 -0.33 10.05 0.33
C TYR A 105 0.77 9.01 0.45
N ALA A 106 1.99 9.34 0.01
CA ALA A 106 3.16 8.47 0.05
C ALA A 106 3.41 7.89 1.44
N PHE A 107 3.43 8.75 2.46
CA PHE A 107 3.61 8.32 3.84
C PHE A 107 2.47 7.40 4.31
N SER A 108 1.22 7.82 4.08
CA SER A 108 0.05 7.10 4.60
C SER A 108 -0.14 5.74 3.94
N VAL A 109 0.12 5.62 2.62
CA VAL A 109 0.01 4.34 1.91
C VAL A 109 1.12 3.39 2.33
N LEU A 110 2.37 3.87 2.47
CA LEU A 110 3.48 3.04 2.93
C LEU A 110 3.25 2.55 4.37
N LEU A 111 2.72 3.42 5.25
CA LEU A 111 2.33 3.03 6.60
C LEU A 111 1.24 1.95 6.59
N ALA A 112 0.21 2.10 5.75
CA ALA A 112 -0.84 1.10 5.62
C ALA A 112 -0.28 -0.26 5.17
N LEU A 113 0.55 -0.26 4.13
CA LEU A 113 1.21 -1.46 3.62
C LEU A 113 2.13 -2.11 4.67
N LEU A 114 2.87 -1.30 5.45
CA LEU A 114 3.70 -1.78 6.54
C LEU A 114 2.86 -2.48 7.61
N LEU A 115 1.72 -1.89 8.02
CA LEU A 115 0.84 -2.46 9.03
C LEU A 115 0.15 -3.75 8.57
N TRP A 116 -0.32 -3.83 7.32
CA TRP A 116 -0.84 -5.09 6.78
C TRP A 116 0.26 -6.16 6.64
N SER A 117 1.46 -5.77 6.21
CA SER A 117 2.60 -6.68 6.10
C SER A 117 3.03 -7.21 7.47
N ALA A 118 3.03 -6.36 8.49
CA ALA A 118 3.25 -6.77 9.88
C ALA A 118 2.13 -7.71 10.36
N ALA A 119 0.87 -7.46 9.99
CA ALA A 119 -0.23 -8.38 10.30
C ALA A 119 -0.06 -9.76 9.63
N PHE A 120 0.60 -9.86 8.47
CA PHE A 120 0.98 -11.14 7.87
C PHE A 120 2.10 -11.88 8.62
N LEU A 121 3.04 -11.18 9.27
CA LEU A 121 4.10 -11.80 10.08
C LEU A 121 3.57 -12.59 11.28
N HIS A 122 2.40 -12.21 11.79
CA HIS A 122 1.75 -12.91 12.90
C HIS A 122 0.95 -14.14 12.48
N ARG A 123 0.95 -14.51 11.19
CA ARG A 123 0.20 -15.66 10.64
C ARG A 123 1.10 -16.85 10.32
N GLU A 124 0.53 -17.90 9.69
CA GLU A 124 1.24 -19.14 9.36
C GLU A 124 2.46 -18.95 8.45
N LYS A 125 3.33 -19.98 8.39
CA LYS A 125 4.68 -19.91 7.79
C LYS A 125 4.71 -19.31 6.37
N GLU A 126 3.74 -19.61 5.51
CA GLU A 126 3.72 -19.10 4.13
C GLU A 126 3.45 -17.58 4.06
N LEU A 127 2.58 -17.06 4.93
CA LEU A 127 2.27 -15.63 5.00
C LEU A 127 3.39 -14.81 5.64
N LYS A 128 4.24 -15.44 6.47
CA LYS A 128 5.39 -14.75 7.09
C LYS A 128 6.41 -14.28 6.06
N ILE A 129 6.65 -15.05 5.00
CA ILE A 129 7.60 -14.66 3.94
C ILE A 129 7.08 -13.42 3.22
N VAL A 130 5.81 -13.45 2.82
CA VAL A 130 5.13 -12.31 2.19
C VAL A 130 5.14 -11.08 3.10
N GLY A 131 4.83 -11.26 4.38
CA GLY A 131 4.89 -10.19 5.38
C GLY A 131 6.29 -9.60 5.53
N THR A 132 7.33 -10.43 5.57
CA THR A 132 8.72 -9.97 5.67
C THR A 132 9.13 -9.14 4.46
N LEU A 133 8.84 -9.63 3.25
CA LEU A 133 9.12 -8.91 2.01
C LEU A 133 8.35 -7.59 1.95
N GLY A 134 7.08 -7.58 2.35
CA GLY A 134 6.27 -6.36 2.43
C GLY A 134 6.80 -5.34 3.43
N VAL A 135 7.26 -5.79 4.61
CA VAL A 135 7.89 -4.92 5.61
C VAL A 135 9.18 -4.31 5.06
N VAL A 136 10.05 -5.09 4.43
CA VAL A 136 11.31 -4.56 3.86
C VAL A 136 11.02 -3.55 2.74
N ALA A 137 10.09 -3.88 1.84
CA ALA A 137 9.71 -3.03 0.72
C ALA A 137 9.08 -1.69 1.15
N THR A 138 8.46 -1.63 2.34
CA THR A 138 7.77 -0.43 2.84
C THR A 138 8.58 0.34 3.87
N ALA A 139 9.30 -0.35 4.76
CA ALA A 139 10.16 0.29 5.76
C ALA A 139 11.30 1.08 5.11
N THR A 140 11.90 0.54 4.04
CA THR A 140 12.99 1.20 3.32
C THR A 140 12.60 2.60 2.81
N PRO A 141 11.54 2.77 2.00
CA PRO A 141 11.12 4.09 1.55
C PRO A 141 10.60 4.98 2.69
N ILE A 142 10.01 4.44 3.76
CA ILE A 142 9.62 5.24 4.94
C ILE A 142 10.85 5.86 5.60
N ILE A 143 11.91 5.07 5.83
CA ILE A 143 13.16 5.56 6.43
C ILE A 143 13.78 6.62 5.53
N LEU A 144 13.83 6.38 4.22
CA LEU A 144 14.35 7.37 3.26
C LEU A 144 13.54 8.66 3.27
N LEU A 145 12.20 8.58 3.35
CA LEU A 145 11.33 9.75 3.42
C LEU A 145 11.59 10.55 4.71
N ILE A 146 11.71 9.89 5.86
CA ILE A 146 12.00 10.53 7.14
C ILE A 146 13.38 11.18 7.11
N VAL A 147 14.42 10.46 6.66
CA VAL A 147 15.78 10.98 6.55
C VAL A 147 15.82 12.19 5.61
N GLY A 148 15.15 12.09 4.45
CA GLY A 148 15.03 13.21 3.51
C GLY A 148 14.41 14.45 4.17
N HIS A 149 13.31 14.30 4.89
CA HIS A 149 12.67 15.42 5.59
C HIS A 149 13.54 16.00 6.71
N VAL A 150 14.25 15.16 7.46
CA VAL A 150 15.17 15.63 8.52
C VAL A 150 16.33 16.40 7.89
N VAL A 151 16.94 15.89 6.83
CA VAL A 151 18.06 16.56 6.13
C VAL A 151 17.61 17.90 5.54
N VAL A 152 16.45 17.94 4.88
CA VAL A 152 15.89 19.18 4.31
C VAL A 152 15.51 20.17 5.42
N GLY A 153 14.85 19.71 6.48
CA GLY A 153 14.45 20.56 7.61
C GLY A 153 15.65 21.16 8.34
N VAL A 154 16.67 20.34 8.63
CA VAL A 154 17.94 20.78 9.21
C VAL A 154 18.65 21.75 8.27
N GLY A 155 18.74 21.44 6.97
CA GLY A 155 19.34 22.33 5.97
C GLY A 155 18.64 23.69 5.87
N GLY A 156 17.31 23.72 6.03
CA GLY A 156 16.52 24.95 6.11
C GLY A 156 16.84 25.81 7.34
N ILE A 157 17.02 25.17 8.51
CA ILE A 157 17.40 25.86 9.76
C ILE A 157 18.81 26.45 9.66
N PHE A 158 19.74 25.75 9.02
CA PHE A 158 21.13 26.18 8.85
C PHE A 158 21.37 27.09 7.64
N GLY A 159 20.31 27.59 6.98
CA GLY A 159 20.43 28.63 5.95
C GLY A 159 20.94 28.13 4.60
N ILE A 160 20.84 26.83 4.31
CA ILE A 160 21.14 26.22 2.99
C ILE A 160 19.95 26.42 2.02
N THR A 161 19.24 27.55 2.13
CA THR A 161 18.13 27.90 1.23
C THR A 161 18.63 28.26 -0.18
N ALA A 162 19.91 28.65 -0.33
CA ALA A 162 20.55 28.94 -1.61
C ALA A 162 20.83 27.70 -2.49
N LEU A 163 20.76 26.48 -1.94
CA LEU A 163 20.87 25.24 -2.73
C LEU A 163 19.52 24.80 -3.31
N PHE A 164 18.40 25.27 -2.75
CA PHE A 164 17.05 24.98 -3.25
C PHE A 164 16.67 25.79 -4.50
N SER A 165 17.24 26.99 -4.70
CA SER A 165 17.00 27.77 -5.92
C SER A 165 17.60 27.15 -7.19
N ILE A 166 18.49 26.17 -7.04
CA ILE A 166 19.05 25.37 -8.16
C ILE A 166 18.07 24.23 -8.54
N ALA A 167 17.15 23.85 -7.65
CA ALA A 167 16.13 22.84 -7.90
C ALA A 167 14.83 23.41 -8.53
N ASP A 168 14.69 24.73 -8.62
CA ASP A 168 13.59 25.44 -9.31
C ASP A 168 13.67 25.34 -10.85
N GLY A 169 14.30 24.29 -11.37
CA GLY A 169 14.24 23.92 -12.79
C GLY A 169 12.79 23.57 -13.18
N PRO A 170 12.38 23.88 -14.42
CA PRO A 170 10.97 23.87 -14.79
C PRO A 170 10.36 22.46 -14.71
N LEU A 171 9.25 22.37 -13.97
CA LEU A 171 8.13 21.44 -14.17
C LEU A 171 8.50 19.96 -14.36
N GLN A 172 8.93 19.29 -13.29
CA GLN A 172 8.59 17.88 -13.14
C GLN A 172 7.17 17.77 -12.56
N THR A 173 6.17 17.85 -13.44
CA THR A 173 4.75 17.60 -13.11
C THR A 173 4.47 16.15 -12.70
N LYS A 174 5.44 15.24 -12.89
CA LYS A 174 5.36 13.84 -12.49
C LYS A 174 6.43 13.52 -11.44
N PHE A 175 6.00 13.32 -10.20
CA PHE A 175 6.88 12.87 -9.13
C PHE A 175 7.20 11.39 -9.33
N ALA A 176 8.33 11.05 -9.95
CA ALA A 176 8.77 9.66 -10.15
C ALA A 176 8.76 8.83 -8.85
N ALA A 177 8.93 9.48 -7.69
CA ALA A 177 8.79 8.86 -6.39
C ALA A 177 7.37 8.34 -6.12
N ILE A 178 6.33 9.05 -6.54
CA ILE A 178 4.92 8.64 -6.39
C ILE A 178 4.61 7.46 -7.30
N ASP A 179 5.13 7.45 -8.54
CA ASP A 179 4.99 6.29 -9.44
C ASP A 179 5.60 5.03 -8.82
N ASN A 180 6.80 5.15 -8.24
CA ASN A 180 7.46 4.04 -7.53
C ASN A 180 6.62 3.53 -6.34
N ILE A 181 5.97 4.43 -5.60
CA ILE A 181 5.09 4.05 -4.49
C ILE A 181 3.82 3.36 -5.00
N ASP A 182 3.24 3.85 -6.10
CA ASP A 182 2.11 3.20 -6.78
C ASP A 182 2.49 1.79 -7.25
N PHE A 183 3.72 1.58 -7.76
CA PHE A 183 4.21 0.23 -8.09
C PHE A 183 4.41 -0.66 -6.86
N ILE A 184 4.95 -0.14 -5.75
CA ILE A 184 5.08 -0.90 -4.51
C ILE A 184 3.69 -1.32 -4.01
N PHE A 185 2.74 -0.39 -4.01
CA PHE A 185 1.35 -0.66 -3.66
C PHE A 185 0.75 -1.73 -4.56
N SER A 186 0.88 -1.59 -5.89
CA SER A 186 0.35 -2.55 -6.86
C SER A 186 0.98 -3.93 -6.71
N GLY A 187 2.30 -4.01 -6.56
CA GLY A 187 3.00 -5.27 -6.34
C GLY A 187 2.54 -5.98 -5.08
N TRP A 188 2.44 -5.25 -3.97
CA TRP A 188 1.91 -5.78 -2.71
C TRP A 188 0.45 -6.22 -2.86
N ALA A 189 -0.38 -5.41 -3.50
CA ALA A 189 -1.80 -5.67 -3.70
C ALA A 189 -2.05 -6.91 -4.56
N ILE A 190 -1.26 -7.14 -5.61
CA ILE A 190 -1.32 -8.37 -6.41
C ILE A 190 -1.04 -9.59 -5.53
N VAL A 191 0.00 -9.55 -4.70
CA VAL A 191 0.30 -10.66 -3.78
C VAL A 191 -0.83 -10.86 -2.78
N ALA A 192 -1.35 -9.79 -2.17
CA ALA A 192 -2.48 -9.86 -1.25
C ALA A 192 -3.74 -10.44 -1.92
N SER A 193 -4.03 -10.05 -3.16
CA SER A 193 -5.12 -10.59 -3.98
C SER A 193 -4.98 -12.10 -4.19
N LEU A 194 -3.78 -12.57 -4.57
CA LEU A 194 -3.51 -14.00 -4.75
C LEU A 194 -3.65 -14.79 -3.44
N MET A 195 -3.18 -14.24 -2.32
CA MET A 195 -3.30 -14.87 -1.01
C MET A 195 -4.76 -14.95 -0.55
N LEU A 196 -5.54 -13.89 -0.80
CA LEU A 196 -6.96 -13.83 -0.48
C LEU A 196 -7.77 -14.80 -1.37
N TRP A 197 -7.47 -14.84 -2.67
CA TRP A 197 -8.06 -15.78 -3.62
C TRP A 197 -7.76 -17.23 -3.25
N GLY A 198 -6.52 -17.52 -2.87
CA GLY A 198 -6.11 -18.85 -2.43
C GLY A 198 -6.71 -19.26 -1.07
N GLY A 199 -7.34 -18.34 -0.34
CA GLY A 199 -7.93 -18.59 0.98
C GLY A 199 -6.91 -18.72 2.11
N TYR A 200 -5.69 -18.21 1.94
CA TYR A 200 -4.66 -18.22 2.99
C TYR A 200 -4.97 -17.22 4.12
N ILE A 201 -5.81 -16.22 3.83
CA ILE A 201 -6.17 -15.15 4.74
C ILE A 201 -7.58 -15.41 5.26
N ARG A 202 -7.68 -15.73 6.57
CA ARG A 202 -8.95 -15.87 7.29
C ARG A 202 -8.83 -15.37 8.71
N ALA A 203 -9.91 -14.89 9.30
CA ALA A 203 -9.95 -14.64 10.73
C ALA A 203 -9.68 -15.99 11.44
N SER A 204 -8.60 -16.04 12.22
CA SER A 204 -8.44 -17.11 13.20
C SER A 204 -9.56 -16.92 14.22
N GLU A 205 -10.36 -17.95 14.46
CA GLU A 205 -11.21 -18.02 15.64
C GLU A 205 -10.27 -18.11 16.85
N GLU A 206 -9.84 -16.95 17.35
CA GLU A 206 -9.40 -16.79 18.74
C GLU A 206 -10.55 -16.15 19.53
#